data_AF-A0A3D5TDL1-F1
#
_entry.id   AF-A0A3D5TDL1-F1
#
_cell.length_a   1.000
_cell.length_b   1.000
_cell.length_c   1.000
_cell.angle_alpha   90.00
_cell.angle_beta   90.00
_cell.angle_gamma   90.00
#
_symmetry.space_group_name_H-M   'P 1'
#
loop_
_entity.id
_entity.type
_entity.pdbx_description
1 polymer ?
#
loop_
_entity_poly.entity_id
_entity_poly.type
_entity_poly.pdbx_seq_one_letter_code
_entity_poly.pdbx_strand_id
1 'polypeptide(L)' 'MAKINARELDPQRYSCIQTEQQELKKQYSSHITMARICPYCQNKLEILCKGNHGAVYVKCPHCGEQVFFPPVAFRLNRF' A
#
# COMPACT_ATOMS: atom_id res chain seq x y z
N MET A 1 13.68 -0.02 18.56
CA MET A 1 12.44 -0.72 18.95
C MET A 1 12.63 -2.20 18.63
N ALA A 2 12.39 -3.09 19.59
CA ALA A 2 12.42 -4.53 19.32
C ALA A 2 11.29 -4.88 18.33
N LYS A 3 11.58 -5.75 17.36
CA LYS A 3 10.55 -6.22 16.41
C LYS A 3 9.56 -7.10 17.18
N ILE A 4 8.30 -6.68 17.24
CA ILE A 4 7.23 -7.49 17.83
C ILE A 4 6.91 -8.63 16.86
N ASN A 5 6.96 -9.87 17.35
CA ASN A 5 6.49 -11.03 16.60
C ASN A 5 4.99 -11.22 16.84
N ALA A 6 4.16 -10.65 15.95
CA ALA A 6 2.71 -10.71 16.07
C ALA A 6 2.13 -12.14 16.09
N ARG A 7 2.84 -13.11 15.48
CA ARG A 7 2.42 -14.51 15.45
C ARG A 7 2.61 -15.20 16.80
N GLU A 8 3.70 -14.92 17.49
CA GLU A 8 3.99 -15.49 18.82
C GLU A 8 3.18 -14.81 19.91
N LEU A 9 2.91 -13.51 19.78
CA LEU A 9 2.15 -12.75 20.77
C LEU A 9 0.69 -13.22 20.87
N ASP A 10 0.03 -13.46 19.73
CA ASP A 10 -1.35 -13.94 19.67
C ASP A 10 -1.59 -14.77 18.38
N PRO A 11 -1.37 -16.09 18.44
CA PRO A 11 -1.51 -16.97 17.28
C PRO A 11 -2.93 -17.03 16.71
N GLN A 12 -3.96 -16.97 17.57
CA GLN A 12 -5.35 -17.07 17.14
C GLN A 12 -5.77 -15.82 16.37
N ARG A 13 -5.46 -14.63 16.91
CA ARG A 13 -5.72 -13.37 16.22
C ARG A 13 -4.92 -13.26 14.93
N TYR A 14 -3.65 -13.67 14.94
CA TYR A 14 -2.82 -13.70 13.73
C TYR A 14 -3.47 -14.54 12.62
N SER A 15 -3.97 -15.74 12.96
CA SER A 15 -4.65 -16.61 11.99
C SER A 15 -5.93 -15.97 11.44
N CYS A 16 -6.74 -15.33 12.29
CA CYS A 16 -7.96 -14.65 11.86
C CYS A 16 -7.65 -13.52 10.87
N ILE A 17 -6.71 -12.63 11.22
CA ILE A 17 -6.25 -11.54 10.35
C ILE A 17 -5.66 -12.10 9.05
N GLN A 18 -4.91 -13.20 9.12
CA GLN A 18 -4.33 -13.81 7.92
C GLN A 18 -5.41 -14.25 6.92
N THR A 19 -6.51 -14.84 7.40
CA THR A 19 -7.66 -15.20 6.56
C THR A 19 -8.32 -13.96 5.96
N GLU A 20 -8.61 -12.93 6.76
CA GLU A 20 -9.19 -11.67 6.27
C GLU A 20 -8.31 -11.02 5.18
N GLN A 21 -6.99 -11.00 5.38
CA GLN A 21 -6.05 -10.47 4.40
C GLN A 21 -6.04 -11.26 3.08
N GLN A 22 -6.25 -12.58 3.13
CA GLN A 22 -6.38 -13.39 1.92
C GLN A 22 -7.68 -13.08 1.17
N GLU A 23 -8.79 -12.89 1.88
CA GLU A 23 -10.07 -12.50 1.30
C GLU A 23 -10.00 -11.13 0.64
N LEU A 24 -9.42 -10.14 1.32
CA LEU A 24 -9.19 -8.81 0.75
C LEU A 24 -8.33 -8.86 -0.51
N LYS A 25 -7.26 -9.68 -0.52
CA LYS A 25 -6.44 -9.87 -1.72
C LYS A 25 -7.25 -10.49 -2.86
N LYS A 26 -8.07 -11.51 -2.59
CA LYS A 26 -8.93 -12.12 -3.61
C LYS A 26 -9.91 -11.09 -4.19
N GLN A 27 -10.50 -10.25 -3.33
CA GLN A 27 -11.52 -9.29 -3.74
C GLN A 27 -10.96 -8.07 -4.49
N TYR A 28 -9.79 -7.57 -4.07
CA TYR A 28 -9.27 -6.26 -4.52
C TYR A 28 -7.93 -6.32 -5.26
N SER A 29 -7.26 -7.48 -5.32
CA SER A 29 -6.06 -7.59 -6.16
C SER A 29 -6.43 -7.33 -7.62
N SER A 30 -5.56 -6.57 -8.28
CA SER A 30 -5.72 -6.19 -9.68
C SER A 30 -4.41 -6.41 -10.41
N HIS A 31 -4.48 -6.87 -11.66
CA HIS A 31 -3.31 -6.96 -12.53
C HIS A 31 -2.75 -5.59 -12.94
N ILE A 32 -3.55 -4.53 -12.82
CA ILE A 32 -3.14 -3.15 -13.07
C ILE A 32 -2.78 -2.50 -11.73
N THR A 33 -1.55 -2.00 -11.64
CA THR A 33 -1.01 -1.30 -10.48
C THR A 33 -0.23 -0.06 -10.89
N MET A 34 -0.08 0.91 -9.98
CA MET A 34 0.77 2.09 -10.16
C MET A 34 1.70 2.27 -8.96
N ALA A 35 2.99 2.49 -9.20
CA ALA A 35 3.93 2.80 -8.13
C ALA A 35 3.97 4.30 -7.86
N ARG A 36 3.87 4.69 -6.58
CA ARG A 36 4.24 6.03 -6.12
C ARG A 36 5.73 6.05 -5.82
N ILE A 37 6.46 6.91 -6.50
CA ILE A 37 7.92 7.02 -6.41
C ILE A 37 8.25 8.38 -5.77
N CYS A 38 9.21 8.39 -4.85
CA CYS A 38 9.73 9.62 -4.29
C CYS A 38 10.41 10.47 -5.39
N PRO A 39 9.95 11.71 -5.65
CA PRO A 39 10.51 12.53 -6.72
C PRO A 39 11.96 12.97 -6.44
N TYR A 40 12.36 13.03 -5.16
CA TYR A 40 13.70 13.47 -4.74
C TYR A 40 14.77 12.40 -4.91
N CYS A 41 14.48 11.14 -4.59
CA CYS A 41 15.49 10.07 -4.56
C CYS A 41 15.10 8.81 -5.34
N GLN A 42 13.99 8.82 -6.07
CA GLN A 42 13.49 7.70 -6.87
C GLN A 42 13.18 6.42 -6.09
N ASN A 43 13.15 6.48 -4.75
CA ASN A 43 12.74 5.35 -3.93
C ASN A 43 11.24 5.06 -4.11
N LYS A 44 10.89 3.78 -4.32
CA LYS A 44 9.50 3.33 -4.38
C LYS A 44 8.86 3.43 -2.99
N LEU A 45 7.76 4.16 -2.88
CA LEU A 45 7.06 4.39 -1.61
C LEU A 45 5.86 3.47 -1.43
N GLU A 46 5.05 3.28 -2.47
CA GLU A 46 3.79 2.54 -2.40
C GLU A 46 3.43 1.94 -3.76
N ILE A 47 2.68 0.83 -3.76
CA ILE A 47 2.04 0.28 -4.96
C ILE A 47 0.53 0.38 -4.78
N LEU A 48 -0.11 1.15 -5.65
CA LEU A 48 -1.57 1.28 -5.71
C LEU A 48 -2.14 0.19 -6.62
N CYS A 49 -3.11 -0.57 -6.11
CA CYS A 49 -3.97 -1.42 -6.95
C CYS A 49 -5.01 -0.56 -7.69
N LYS A 50 -5.55 -1.05 -8.80
CA LYS A 50 -6.63 -0.38 -9.54
C LYS A 50 -7.78 0.03 -8.61
N GLY A 51 -8.16 1.31 -8.65
CA GLY A 51 -9.22 1.87 -7.80
C GLY A 51 -9.24 3.39 -7.80
N ASN A 52 -9.78 3.98 -6.73
CA ASN A 52 -9.72 5.41 -6.46
C ASN A 52 -8.90 5.64 -5.18
N HIS A 53 -7.90 6.50 -5.26
CA HIS A 53 -6.98 6.79 -4.17
C HIS A 53 -6.99 8.29 -3.89
N GLY A 54 -7.08 8.65 -2.61
CA GLY A 54 -7.01 10.04 -2.17
C GLY A 54 -5.61 10.64 -2.31
N ALA A 55 -5.55 11.96 -2.12
CA ALA A 55 -4.29 12.66 -1.89
C ALA A 55 -3.65 12.18 -0.59
N VAL A 56 -2.32 12.12 -0.54
CA VAL A 56 -1.60 11.63 0.63
C VAL A 56 -0.28 12.35 0.83
N TYR A 57 0.11 12.55 2.10
CA TYR A 57 1.45 12.94 2.50
C TYR A 57 2.21 11.70 2.97
N VAL A 58 3.38 11.44 2.39
CA VAL A 58 4.23 10.30 2.73
C VAL A 58 5.63 10.81 3.05
N LYS A 59 6.17 10.45 4.22
CA LYS A 59 7.58 10.67 4.53
C LYS A 59 8.41 9.56 3.87
N CYS A 60 9.36 9.93 3.02
CA CYS A 60 10.22 8.97 2.36
C CYS A 60 11.14 8.29 3.38
N PRO A 61 11.11 6.95 3.53
CA PRO A 61 11.97 6.26 4.48
C PRO A 61 13.44 6.27 4.07
N HIS A 62 13.75 6.59 2.81
CA HIS A 62 15.11 6.63 2.28
C HIS A 62 15.78 7.99 2.48
N CYS A 63 15.18 9.08 1.97
CA CYS A 63 15.77 10.43 2.07
C CYS A 63 15.18 11.33 3.16
N GLY A 64 14.12 10.88 3.85
CA GLY A 64 13.49 11.64 4.93
C GLY A 64 12.51 12.74 4.50
N GLU A 65 12.50 13.11 3.21
CA GLU A 65 11.64 14.17 2.67
C GLU A 65 10.14 13.85 2.76
N GLN A 66 9.33 14.89 2.95
CA GLN A 66 7.87 14.79 2.90
C GLN A 66 7.38 14.98 1.46
N VAL A 67 6.70 13.96 0.92
CA VAL A 67 6.18 13.96 -0.46
C VAL A 67 4.67 14.03 -0.43
N PHE A 68 4.09 14.93 -1.22
CA PHE A 68 2.66 14.99 -1.46
C PHE A 68 2.33 14.32 -2.80
N PHE A 69 1.40 13.36 -2.79
CA PHE A 69 0.88 12.76 -4.01
C PHE A 69 -0.56 13.21 -4.27
N PRO A 70 -0.90 13.59 -5.51
CA PRO A 70 -2.27 13.91 -5.87
C PRO A 70 -3.18 12.68 -5.80
N PRO A 71 -4.52 12.87 -5.78
CA PRO A 71 -5.48 11.79 -5.94
C PRO A 71 -5.27 11.04 -7.27
N VAL A 72 -5.55 9.74 -7.28
CA VAL A 72 -5.39 8.86 -8.45
C VAL A 72 -6.67 8.08 -8.68
N ALA A 73 -7.22 8.16 -9.89
CA ALA A 73 -8.38 7.37 -10.30
C ALA A 73 -8.01 6.53 -11.53
N PHE A 74 -8.11 5.21 -11.41
CA PHE A 74 -7.89 4.30 -12.53
C PHE A 74 -9.17 4.25 -13.37
N ARG A 75 -9.15 4.89 -14.54
CA ARG A 75 -10.30 4.88 -15.48
C ARG A 75 -10.05 3.90 -16.61
N LEU A 76 -11.09 3.16 -16.99
CA LEU A 76 -11.08 2.44 -18.26
C LEU A 76 -11.30 3.46 -19.37
N ASN A 77 -10.47 3.40 -20.41
CA ASN A 77 -10.70 4.18 -21.61
C ASN A 77 -11.90 3.58 -22.33
N ARG A 78 -13.06 4.24 -22.27
CA ARG A 78 -14.23 3.86 -23.05
C ARG A 78 -14.19 4.72 -24.32
N PHE A 79 -13.55 4.20 -25.35
CA PHE A 79 -13.72 4.69 -26.72
C PHE A 79 -14.97 4.05 -27.32
#